data_AF-A0A6I9XA27-F1
#
_entry.id   AF-A0A6I9XA27-F1
#
_cell.length_a   1.000
_cell.length_b   1.000
_cell.length_c   1.000
_cell.angle_alpha   90.00
_cell.angle_beta   90.00
_cell.angle_gamma   90.00
#
_symmetry.space_group_name_H-M   'P 1'
#
loop_
_entity.id
_entity.type
_entity.pdbx_description
1 polymer ?
#
loop_
_entity_poly.entity_id
_entity_poly.type
_entity_poly.pdbx_seq_one_letter_code
_entity_poly.pdbx_strand_id
1 'polypeptide(L)'
;MMADREVSDVELLSFRDGAEGENCLHNMDDLQVTMMTLAEHIIEATPERIKQENFVLAEEASQTDRTDNVAISTSMSWLASYLADVERLPSAAQIRSLYGGCLTPSPHTSRSPSGSPVDATAFEKPRLPSATDWSEFLSASAGDKVENEFAQLTLSDHEQRELYEAAKLVQTVFRKYKGRPLREQQEVAAAVIQRCYRKYKQLTWIALKYALYKKMIQAAILIQSKFRSYYEQKKFQQSRRAAVLIQQFYRSYKEFGKRRQNRRTAALVQQKLRSSLLTKKQDQAARKIMRFLQRCRHRAKDSKKELEERDCGGGGGDDNIP
;
A
#
# COMPACT_ATOMS: atom_id res chain seq x y z
N MET A 1 1.69 -34.35 -14.62
CA MET A 1 0.31 -34.70 -14.98
C MET A 1 -0.57 -33.56 -14.51
N MET A 2 -0.78 -32.59 -15.40
CA MET A 2 -2.00 -32.38 -16.20
C MET A 2 -2.95 -31.41 -15.48
N ALA A 3 -2.85 -30.13 -15.85
CA ALA A 3 -3.97 -29.18 -16.02
C ALA A 3 -3.42 -27.74 -15.97
N ASP A 4 -2.82 -27.27 -17.07
CA ASP A 4 -2.63 -25.83 -17.32
C ASP A 4 -2.40 -25.59 -18.82
N ARG A 5 -3.28 -26.19 -19.63
CA ARG A 5 -3.18 -26.18 -21.09
C ARG A 5 -4.56 -25.92 -21.69
N GLU A 6 -5.09 -24.72 -21.45
CA GLU A 6 -6.32 -24.24 -22.09
C GLU A 6 -6.46 -22.71 -21.92
N VAL A 7 -5.50 -21.95 -22.44
CA VAL A 7 -5.66 -20.48 -22.65
C VAL A 7 -5.24 -20.07 -24.07
N SER A 8 -4.75 -21.01 -24.88
CA SER A 8 -4.19 -20.75 -26.21
C SER A 8 -5.19 -20.74 -27.37
N ASP A 9 -6.50 -20.95 -27.15
CA ASP A 9 -7.49 -21.07 -28.24
C ASP A 9 -8.46 -19.89 -28.38
N VAL A 10 -8.28 -18.80 -27.61
CA VAL A 10 -9.12 -17.59 -27.73
C VAL A 10 -8.48 -16.50 -28.61
N GLU A 11 -7.21 -16.67 -28.99
CA GLU A 11 -6.46 -15.61 -29.69
C GLU A 11 -6.40 -15.78 -31.23
N LEU A 12 -7.00 -16.84 -31.78
CA LEU A 12 -6.85 -17.18 -33.21
C LEU A 12 -8.08 -16.88 -34.09
N LEU A 13 -9.13 -16.25 -33.56
CA LEU A 13 -10.40 -16.00 -34.27
C LEU A 13 -10.70 -14.52 -34.58
N SER A 14 -9.74 -13.60 -34.42
CA SER A 14 -9.88 -12.21 -34.85
C SER A 14 -9.19 -11.85 -36.17
N PHE A 15 -8.58 -12.82 -36.87
CA PHE A 15 -7.72 -12.56 -38.03
C PHE A 15 -8.37 -12.77 -39.41
N ARG A 16 -9.71 -12.78 -39.50
CA ARG A 16 -10.41 -12.94 -40.78
C ARG A 16 -11.57 -11.98 -40.96
N ASP A 17 -11.33 -10.70 -40.68
CA ASP A 17 -12.24 -9.62 -41.08
C ASP A 17 -11.50 -8.29 -41.38
N GLY A 18 -10.25 -8.39 -41.86
CA GLY A 18 -9.42 -7.23 -42.21
C GLY A 18 -9.44 -6.84 -43.70
N ALA A 19 -9.77 -7.79 -44.59
CA ALA A 19 -9.60 -7.59 -46.04
C ALA A 19 -10.63 -6.65 -46.66
N GLU A 20 -11.86 -6.62 -46.14
CA GLU A 20 -12.91 -5.72 -46.65
C GLU A 20 -12.78 -4.29 -46.11
N GLY A 21 -12.30 -4.15 -44.86
CA GLY A 21 -12.02 -2.85 -44.24
C GLY A 21 -10.78 -2.15 -44.82
N GLU A 22 -9.72 -2.91 -45.14
CA GLU A 22 -8.50 -2.39 -45.78
C GLU A 22 -8.77 -1.89 -47.21
N ASN A 23 -9.64 -2.57 -47.97
CA ASN A 23 -10.07 -2.14 -49.30
C ASN A 23 -10.91 -0.86 -49.26
N CYS A 24 -11.76 -0.67 -48.25
CA CYS A 24 -12.52 0.57 -48.05
C CYS A 24 -11.62 1.75 -47.65
N LEU A 25 -10.60 1.53 -46.82
CA LEU A 25 -9.61 2.55 -46.45
C LEU A 25 -8.73 2.95 -47.65
N HIS A 26 -8.25 1.99 -48.45
CA HIS A 26 -7.49 2.27 -49.68
C HIS A 26 -8.32 3.06 -50.70
N ASN A 27 -9.59 2.71 -50.88
CA ASN A 27 -10.47 3.40 -51.82
C ASN A 27 -10.75 4.85 -51.37
N MET A 28 -10.86 5.09 -50.06
CA MET A 28 -10.97 6.43 -49.49
C MET A 28 -9.66 7.24 -49.59
N ASP A 29 -8.50 6.59 -49.52
CA ASP A 29 -7.19 7.23 -49.69
C ASP A 29 -6.92 7.56 -51.16
N ASP A 30 -7.30 6.69 -52.11
CA ASP A 30 -7.22 6.95 -53.55
C ASP A 30 -8.15 8.09 -53.97
N LEU A 31 -9.37 8.15 -53.42
CA LEU A 31 -10.31 9.25 -53.65
C LEU A 31 -9.76 10.57 -53.08
N GLN A 32 -9.15 10.54 -51.90
CA GLN A 32 -8.50 11.68 -51.26
C GLN A 32 -7.32 12.22 -52.08
N VAL A 33 -6.46 11.34 -52.59
CA VAL A 33 -5.35 11.70 -53.48
C VAL A 33 -5.90 12.32 -54.76
N THR A 34 -6.91 11.70 -55.37
CA THR A 34 -7.55 12.20 -56.59
C THR A 34 -8.16 13.59 -56.38
N MET A 35 -8.84 13.80 -55.26
CA MET A 35 -9.47 15.09 -54.91
C MET A 35 -8.44 16.18 -54.61
N MET A 36 -7.30 15.82 -54.00
CA MET A 36 -6.19 16.73 -53.75
C MET A 36 -5.48 17.13 -55.04
N THR A 37 -5.20 16.16 -55.92
CA THR A 37 -4.61 16.40 -57.23
C THR A 37 -5.53 17.24 -58.12
N LEU A 38 -6.85 16.98 -58.10
CA LEU A 38 -7.82 17.81 -58.81
C LEU A 38 -7.82 19.26 -58.28
N ALA A 39 -7.82 19.44 -56.96
CA ALA A 39 -7.75 20.77 -56.35
C ALA A 39 -6.45 21.52 -56.72
N GLU A 40 -5.31 20.82 -56.80
CA GLU A 40 -4.05 21.37 -57.29
C GLU A 40 -4.15 21.82 -58.75
N HIS A 41 -4.69 20.98 -59.64
CA HIS A 41 -4.87 21.33 -61.05
C HIS A 41 -5.83 22.50 -61.25
N ILE A 42 -6.91 22.60 -60.47
CA ILE A 42 -7.85 23.74 -60.51
C ILE A 42 -7.13 25.03 -60.08
N ILE A 43 -6.36 24.99 -59.00
CA ILE A 43 -5.59 26.16 -58.53
C ILE A 43 -4.52 26.56 -59.55
N GLU A 44 -3.87 25.60 -60.21
CA GLU A 44 -2.83 25.87 -61.22
C GLU A 44 -3.42 26.44 -62.51
N ALA A 45 -4.55 25.89 -62.98
CA ALA A 45 -5.25 26.33 -64.19
C ALA A 45 -6.04 27.64 -64.02
N THR A 46 -6.31 28.07 -62.78
CA THR A 46 -6.99 29.35 -62.51
C THR A 46 -6.08 30.51 -62.90
N PRO A 47 -6.52 31.43 -63.80
CA PRO A 47 -5.70 32.57 -64.23
C PRO A 47 -5.44 33.56 -63.08
N GLU A 48 -4.28 34.23 -63.11
CA GLU A 48 -3.82 35.12 -62.03
C GLU A 48 -4.79 36.27 -61.70
N ARG A 49 -5.58 36.74 -62.68
CA ARG A 49 -6.63 37.75 -62.44
C ARG A 49 -7.66 37.28 -61.39
N ILE A 50 -8.07 36.02 -61.42
CA ILE A 50 -9.06 35.47 -60.46
C ILE A 50 -8.41 35.18 -59.11
N LYS A 51 -7.10 34.89 -59.07
CA LYS A 51 -6.33 34.70 -57.84
C LYS A 51 -6.08 36.02 -57.11
N GLN A 52 -5.87 37.11 -57.85
CA GLN A 52 -5.47 38.43 -57.35
C GLN A 52 -6.62 39.43 -57.20
N GLU A 53 -7.76 39.21 -57.86
CA GLU A 53 -8.93 40.08 -57.71
C GLU A 53 -9.53 39.96 -56.31
N ASN A 54 -9.28 40.99 -55.50
CA ASN A 54 -10.27 41.49 -54.54
C ASN A 54 -11.35 42.16 -55.38
N PHE A 55 -12.42 41.45 -55.76
CA PHE A 55 -13.61 42.13 -56.25
C PHE A 55 -14.05 43.07 -55.13
N VAL A 56 -13.88 44.36 -55.40
CA VAL A 56 -14.18 45.46 -54.51
C VAL A 56 -15.70 45.48 -54.31
N LEU A 57 -16.18 44.74 -53.31
CA LEU A 57 -17.27 45.21 -52.46
C LEU A 57 -16.70 46.37 -51.63
N ALA A 58 -16.49 47.52 -52.27
CA ALA A 58 -16.29 48.76 -51.55
C ALA A 58 -17.62 49.19 -50.95
N GLU A 59 -17.54 49.58 -49.68
CA GLU A 59 -18.53 50.37 -48.93
C GLU A 59 -19.74 49.58 -48.45
N GLU A 60 -19.55 48.79 -47.37
CA GLU A 60 -20.37 48.87 -46.14
C GLU A 60 -19.91 47.80 -45.13
N ALA A 61 -18.71 47.97 -44.57
CA ALA A 61 -18.26 47.18 -43.42
C ALA A 61 -17.31 48.01 -42.56
N SER A 62 -17.80 49.09 -41.97
CA SER A 62 -17.10 49.76 -40.86
C SER A 62 -18.04 50.50 -39.90
N GLN A 63 -19.26 50.00 -39.62
CA GLN A 63 -20.08 50.55 -38.52
C GLN A 63 -21.29 49.72 -38.05
N THR A 64 -21.17 48.40 -37.82
CA THR A 64 -22.33 47.65 -37.22
C THR A 64 -21.96 46.59 -36.17
N ASP A 65 -20.69 46.26 -35.94
CA ASP A 65 -20.35 45.04 -35.17
C ASP A 65 -20.26 45.23 -33.64
N ARG A 66 -20.94 46.23 -33.06
CA ARG A 66 -20.91 46.45 -31.59
C ARG A 66 -22.27 46.65 -30.92
N THR A 67 -23.36 46.70 -31.66
CA THR A 67 -24.72 46.90 -31.12
C THR A 67 -25.58 45.64 -31.06
N ASP A 68 -25.21 44.56 -31.77
CA ASP A 68 -26.12 43.42 -31.95
C ASP A 68 -26.01 42.34 -30.86
N ASN A 69 -24.89 42.28 -30.13
CA ASN A 69 -24.70 41.31 -29.04
C ASN A 69 -25.58 41.60 -27.80
N VAL A 70 -26.00 42.85 -27.58
CA VAL A 70 -26.88 43.22 -26.46
C VAL A 70 -28.35 42.94 -26.81
N ALA A 71 -28.73 43.10 -28.08
CA ALA A 71 -30.09 42.82 -28.55
C ALA A 71 -30.43 41.31 -28.53
N ILE A 72 -29.47 40.45 -28.90
CA ILE A 72 -29.65 38.98 -28.90
C ILE A 72 -29.76 38.42 -27.47
N SER A 73 -29.01 38.98 -26.52
CA SER A 73 -29.11 38.61 -25.09
C SER A 73 -30.47 39.00 -24.50
N THR A 74 -31.04 40.12 -24.95
CA THR A 74 -32.35 40.61 -24.47
C THR A 74 -33.52 39.80 -25.03
N SER A 75 -33.44 39.35 -26.29
CA SER A 75 -34.50 38.55 -26.94
C SER A 75 -34.56 37.10 -26.46
N MET A 76 -33.55 36.62 -25.73
CA MET A 76 -33.50 35.27 -25.14
C MET A 76 -33.71 35.24 -23.61
N SER A 77 -34.06 36.38 -22.98
CA SER A 77 -34.32 36.46 -21.54
C SER A 77 -35.53 35.64 -21.07
N TRP A 78 -36.53 35.42 -21.94
CA TRP A 78 -37.69 34.58 -21.65
C TRP A 78 -37.34 33.08 -21.58
N LEU A 79 -36.35 32.63 -22.36
CA LEU A 79 -35.85 31.24 -22.31
C LEU A 79 -35.14 30.94 -20.99
N ALA A 80 -34.42 31.92 -20.43
CA ALA A 80 -33.79 31.79 -19.12
C ALA A 80 -34.82 31.63 -17.99
N SER A 81 -35.98 32.29 -18.09
CA SER A 81 -37.09 32.14 -17.14
C SER A 81 -37.77 30.77 -17.26
N TYR A 82 -37.90 30.24 -18.49
CA TYR A 82 -38.50 28.92 -18.73
C TYR A 82 -37.58 27.76 -18.28
N LEU A 83 -36.26 27.91 -18.40
CA LEU A 83 -35.29 26.91 -17.94
C LEU A 83 -35.13 26.91 -16.41
N ALA A 84 -35.27 28.06 -15.74
CA ALA A 84 -35.20 28.17 -14.30
C ALA A 84 -36.37 27.48 -13.56
N ASP A 85 -37.55 27.38 -14.20
CA ASP A 85 -38.72 26.69 -13.64
C ASP A 85 -38.68 25.16 -13.81
N VAL A 86 -37.73 24.62 -14.61
CA VAL A 86 -37.61 23.16 -14.86
C VAL A 86 -36.60 22.48 -13.91
N GLU A 87 -35.79 23.22 -13.15
CA GLU A 87 -34.76 22.66 -12.26
C GLU A 87 -35.26 22.15 -10.89
N ARG A 88 -36.57 21.96 -10.71
CA ARG A 88 -37.14 21.28 -9.53
C ARG A 88 -37.79 19.93 -9.86
N LEU A 89 -36.97 18.94 -10.21
CA LEU A 89 -37.34 17.52 -10.13
C LEU A 89 -36.19 16.67 -9.53
N PRO A 90 -36.49 15.53 -8.87
CA PRO A 90 -35.61 14.88 -7.90
C PRO A 90 -34.54 13.97 -8.51
N SER A 91 -33.46 13.80 -7.75
CA SER A 91 -32.24 13.01 -7.98
C SER A 91 -32.37 11.72 -8.84
N ALA A 92 -31.42 11.56 -9.78
CA ALA A 92 -31.25 10.47 -10.76
C ALA A 92 -31.04 9.04 -10.19
N ALA A 93 -31.26 8.82 -8.89
CA ALA A 93 -31.17 7.50 -8.26
C ALA A 93 -32.46 6.66 -8.38
N GLN A 94 -33.60 7.27 -8.74
CA GLN A 94 -34.91 6.58 -8.77
C GLN A 94 -35.30 5.95 -10.12
N ILE A 95 -34.64 6.31 -11.23
CA ILE A 95 -35.05 5.88 -12.59
C ILE A 95 -34.59 4.44 -12.91
N ARG A 96 -33.62 3.87 -12.18
CA ARG A 96 -33.04 2.55 -12.48
C ARG A 96 -33.90 1.34 -12.04
N SER A 97 -35.07 1.55 -11.43
CA SER A 97 -35.79 0.46 -10.73
C SER A 97 -37.16 0.04 -11.31
N LEU A 98 -37.58 0.49 -12.51
CA LEU A 98 -38.95 0.20 -12.99
C LEU A 98 -39.10 -0.58 -14.30
N TYR A 99 -38.02 -0.99 -14.96
CA TYR A 99 -38.05 -1.97 -16.06
C TYR A 99 -36.71 -2.74 -15.99
N GLY A 100 -36.58 -3.96 -15.48
CA GLY A 100 -37.27 -5.20 -15.90
C GLY A 100 -36.85 -5.51 -17.35
N GLY A 101 -36.19 -6.60 -17.75
CA GLY A 101 -35.92 -7.92 -17.21
C GLY A 101 -35.33 -8.75 -18.38
N CYS A 102 -34.69 -9.87 -18.06
CA CYS A 102 -34.06 -10.82 -19.00
C CYS A 102 -35.04 -11.41 -20.05
N LEU A 103 -34.57 -11.85 -21.23
CA LEU A 103 -34.87 -13.15 -21.90
C LEU A 103 -34.32 -13.24 -23.37
N THR A 104 -33.48 -14.27 -23.59
CA THR A 104 -33.34 -15.25 -24.72
C THR A 104 -33.43 -14.87 -26.23
N PRO A 105 -32.65 -15.54 -27.11
CA PRO A 105 -32.72 -15.42 -28.58
C PRO A 105 -33.48 -16.58 -29.27
N SER A 106 -34.22 -16.29 -30.37
CA SER A 106 -34.55 -17.27 -31.41
C SER A 106 -35.04 -16.62 -32.73
N PRO A 107 -34.95 -17.32 -33.87
CA PRO A 107 -34.87 -16.75 -35.23
C PRO A 107 -36.23 -16.76 -35.98
N HIS A 108 -36.32 -16.09 -37.13
CA HIS A 108 -36.97 -16.54 -38.38
C HIS A 108 -37.07 -15.38 -39.41
N THR A 109 -36.31 -15.52 -40.50
CA THR A 109 -36.67 -15.34 -41.92
C THR A 109 -37.66 -14.25 -42.37
N SER A 110 -37.18 -13.31 -43.22
CA SER A 110 -37.70 -13.05 -44.59
C SER A 110 -36.81 -12.01 -45.30
N ARG A 111 -35.92 -12.41 -46.22
CA ARG A 111 -36.10 -12.41 -47.70
C ARG A 111 -36.21 -11.01 -48.31
N SER A 112 -35.07 -10.51 -48.82
CA SER A 112 -35.02 -9.55 -49.93
C SER A 112 -34.85 -10.31 -51.26
N PRO A 113 -35.38 -9.82 -52.40
CA PRO A 113 -35.29 -10.53 -53.66
C PRO A 113 -33.89 -10.42 -54.24
N SER A 114 -33.35 -11.59 -54.58
CA SER A 114 -32.15 -11.79 -55.40
C SER A 114 -32.50 -11.66 -56.88
N GLY A 115 -31.59 -11.08 -57.66
CA GLY A 115 -31.45 -11.36 -59.09
C GLY A 115 -31.80 -10.20 -60.02
N SER A 116 -30.79 -9.43 -60.42
CA SER A 116 -30.73 -8.79 -61.74
C SER A 116 -29.33 -9.04 -62.33
N PRO A 117 -29.20 -9.29 -63.64
CA PRO A 117 -28.10 -10.06 -64.20
C PRO A 117 -26.79 -9.30 -64.18
N VAL A 118 -25.73 -10.09 -63.99
CA VAL A 118 -24.36 -9.76 -64.37
C VAL A 118 -24.35 -9.42 -65.85
N ASP A 119 -24.30 -8.12 -66.17
CA ASP A 119 -23.79 -7.68 -67.46
C ASP A 119 -22.31 -7.39 -67.27
N ALA A 120 -21.50 -8.30 -67.81
CA ALA A 120 -20.05 -8.21 -67.84
C ALA A 120 -19.64 -7.19 -68.91
N THR A 121 -19.95 -5.91 -68.69
CA THR A 121 -19.24 -4.83 -69.36
C THR A 121 -18.10 -4.44 -68.44
N ALA A 122 -16.89 -4.89 -68.79
CA ALA A 122 -15.68 -4.24 -68.31
C ALA A 122 -15.90 -2.72 -68.47
N PHE A 123 -15.98 -1.99 -67.36
CA PHE A 123 -15.86 -0.54 -67.40
C PHE A 123 -14.43 -0.26 -67.83
N GLU A 124 -14.22 -0.28 -69.14
CA GLU A 124 -13.06 0.31 -69.78
C GLU A 124 -13.10 1.77 -69.33
N LYS A 125 -12.19 2.11 -68.40
CA LYS A 125 -11.91 3.47 -67.98
C LYS A 125 -11.84 4.30 -69.27
N PRO A 126 -12.76 5.26 -69.52
CA PRO A 126 -12.72 6.03 -70.75
C PRO A 126 -11.32 6.63 -70.80
N ARG A 127 -10.55 6.29 -71.83
CA ARG A 127 -9.29 6.97 -72.08
C ARG A 127 -9.67 8.42 -72.30
N LEU A 128 -9.39 9.27 -71.31
CA LEU A 128 -9.51 10.71 -71.45
C LEU A 128 -8.74 11.07 -72.73
N PRO A 129 -9.39 11.69 -73.72
CA PRO A 129 -8.72 12.04 -74.95
C PRO A 129 -7.51 12.91 -74.61
N SER A 130 -6.38 12.67 -75.28
CA SER A 130 -5.18 13.47 -75.12
C SER A 130 -5.52 14.93 -75.39
N ALA A 131 -4.82 15.88 -74.76
CA ALA A 131 -5.00 17.31 -75.07
C ALA A 131 -4.87 17.60 -76.58
N THR A 132 -4.11 16.75 -77.29
CA THR A 132 -3.96 16.77 -78.75
C THR A 132 -5.20 16.29 -79.52
N ASP A 133 -5.93 15.30 -78.99
CA ASP A 133 -7.16 14.79 -79.63
C ASP A 133 -8.29 15.83 -79.50
N TRP A 134 -8.32 16.53 -78.35
CA TRP A 134 -9.23 17.66 -78.16
C TRP A 134 -8.88 18.83 -79.07
N SER A 135 -7.60 19.18 -79.26
CA SER A 135 -7.24 20.31 -80.12
C SER A 135 -7.53 20.05 -81.60
N GLU A 136 -7.38 18.82 -82.09
CA GLU A 136 -7.73 18.44 -83.46
C GLU A 136 -9.24 18.49 -83.70
N PHE A 137 -10.04 17.96 -82.76
CA PHE A 137 -11.50 17.97 -82.84
C PHE A 137 -12.09 19.40 -82.79
N LEU A 138 -11.53 20.26 -81.92
CA LEU A 138 -11.94 21.66 -81.81
C LEU A 138 -11.56 22.48 -83.05
N SER A 139 -10.39 22.19 -83.64
CA SER A 139 -9.91 22.87 -84.85
C SER A 139 -10.70 22.45 -86.10
N ALA A 140 -11.21 21.22 -86.17
CA ALA A 140 -12.00 20.72 -87.29
C ALA A 140 -13.45 21.26 -87.33
N SER A 141 -13.96 21.79 -86.21
CA SER A 141 -15.33 22.31 -86.07
C SER A 141 -15.41 23.85 -85.93
N ALA A 142 -14.31 24.56 -86.18
CA ALA A 142 -14.22 26.02 -86.05
C ALA A 142 -14.97 26.74 -87.19
N GLY A 143 -16.28 26.91 -87.02
CA GLY A 143 -17.05 27.94 -87.73
C GLY A 143 -17.49 29.02 -86.76
N ASP A 144 -17.60 30.28 -87.19
CA ASP A 144 -17.93 31.47 -86.37
C ASP A 144 -19.12 31.30 -85.40
N LYS A 145 -20.06 30.40 -85.72
CA LYS A 145 -21.17 30.03 -84.82
C LYS A 145 -20.74 29.22 -83.60
N VAL A 146 -19.80 28.30 -83.79
CA VAL A 146 -19.27 27.40 -82.75
C VAL A 146 -18.40 28.18 -81.77
N GLU A 147 -17.63 29.18 -82.21
CA GLU A 147 -16.89 30.07 -81.31
C GLU A 147 -17.81 30.86 -80.36
N ASN A 148 -18.96 31.33 -80.86
CA ASN A 148 -19.93 32.10 -80.07
C ASN A 148 -20.72 31.22 -79.08
N GLU A 149 -20.98 29.96 -79.43
CA GLU A 149 -21.51 28.95 -78.51
C GLU A 149 -20.44 28.51 -77.49
N PHE A 150 -19.15 28.48 -77.87
CA PHE A 150 -18.02 28.21 -76.96
C PHE A 150 -17.80 29.31 -75.93
N ALA A 151 -17.95 30.57 -76.32
CA ALA A 151 -17.92 31.71 -75.39
C ALA A 151 -19.07 31.66 -74.36
N GLN A 152 -20.17 30.95 -74.66
CA GLN A 152 -21.26 30.69 -73.71
C GLN A 152 -21.00 29.47 -72.82
N LEU A 153 -20.02 28.62 -73.17
CA LEU A 153 -19.60 27.43 -72.42
C LEU A 153 -18.41 27.71 -71.47
N THR A 154 -17.83 28.91 -71.49
CA THR A 154 -16.80 29.32 -70.53
C THR A 154 -17.45 29.76 -69.22
N LEU A 155 -17.05 29.11 -68.11
CA LEU A 155 -17.42 29.52 -66.76
C LEU A 155 -17.22 31.01 -66.56
N SER A 156 -18.21 31.69 -65.97
CA SER A 156 -18.11 33.10 -65.61
C SER A 156 -17.01 33.33 -64.56
N ASP A 157 -16.46 34.54 -64.51
CA ASP A 157 -15.39 34.88 -63.56
C ASP A 157 -15.80 34.63 -62.09
N HIS A 158 -17.09 34.78 -61.78
CA HIS A 158 -17.65 34.46 -60.46
C HIS A 158 -17.60 32.96 -60.15
N GLU A 159 -18.08 32.11 -61.08
CA GLU A 159 -18.05 30.66 -60.93
C GLU A 159 -16.61 30.12 -60.87
N GLN A 160 -15.69 30.71 -61.64
CA GLN A 160 -14.26 30.38 -61.57
C GLN A 160 -13.66 30.76 -60.20
N ARG A 161 -14.10 31.86 -59.58
CA ARG A 161 -13.67 32.23 -58.23
C ARG A 161 -14.22 31.29 -57.16
N GLU A 162 -15.47 30.89 -57.26
CA GLU A 162 -16.06 29.90 -56.34
C GLU A 162 -15.33 28.55 -56.42
N LEU A 163 -14.96 28.11 -57.63
CA LEU A 163 -14.14 26.91 -57.82
C LEU A 163 -12.74 27.05 -57.22
N TYR A 164 -12.11 28.22 -57.35
CA TYR A 164 -10.82 28.50 -56.74
C TYR A 164 -10.87 28.47 -55.20
N GLU A 165 -11.90 29.06 -54.60
CA GLU A 165 -12.10 29.02 -53.13
C GLU A 165 -12.46 27.61 -52.65
N ALA A 166 -13.28 26.87 -53.39
CA ALA A 166 -13.59 25.48 -53.09
C ALA A 166 -12.33 24.59 -53.14
N ALA A 167 -11.48 24.74 -54.15
CA ALA A 167 -10.22 24.01 -54.27
C ALA A 167 -9.24 24.33 -53.13
N LYS A 168 -9.14 25.60 -52.71
CA LYS A 168 -8.36 26.01 -51.53
C LYS A 168 -8.90 25.41 -50.23
N LEU A 169 -10.22 25.37 -50.07
CA LEU A 169 -10.86 24.77 -48.90
C LEU A 169 -10.53 23.27 -48.82
N VAL A 170 -10.59 22.55 -49.95
CA VAL A 170 -10.20 21.13 -50.03
C VAL A 170 -8.74 20.94 -49.59
N GLN A 171 -7.80 21.72 -50.12
CA GLN A 171 -6.39 21.63 -49.72
C GLN A 171 -6.16 21.92 -48.23
N THR A 172 -6.80 22.94 -47.68
CA THR A 172 -6.63 23.34 -46.27
C THR A 172 -7.23 22.32 -45.32
N VAL A 173 -8.42 21.80 -45.61
CA VAL A 173 -9.06 20.73 -44.83
C VAL A 173 -8.22 19.45 -44.88
N PHE A 174 -7.70 19.08 -46.05
CA PHE A 174 -6.87 17.89 -46.21
C PHE A 174 -5.53 17.99 -45.47
N ARG A 175 -4.84 19.14 -45.56
CA ARG A 175 -3.61 19.39 -44.81
C ARG A 175 -3.83 19.24 -43.30
N LYS A 176 -4.98 19.70 -42.80
CA LYS A 176 -5.37 19.53 -41.39
C LYS A 176 -5.66 18.07 -41.06
N TYR A 177 -6.29 17.33 -41.96
CA TYR A 177 -6.65 15.93 -41.78
C TYR A 177 -5.41 15.01 -41.75
N LYS A 178 -4.42 15.22 -42.63
CA LYS A 178 -3.21 14.39 -42.74
C LYS A 178 -2.40 14.31 -41.42
N GLY A 179 -2.44 15.35 -40.59
CA GLY A 179 -1.74 15.38 -39.30
C GLY A 179 -2.56 14.86 -38.10
N ARG A 180 -3.88 14.66 -38.26
CA ARG A 180 -4.76 14.25 -37.15
C ARG A 180 -4.50 12.81 -36.67
N PRO A 181 -4.41 11.79 -37.55
CA PRO A 181 -4.20 10.41 -37.10
C PRO A 181 -2.90 10.23 -36.30
N LEU A 182 -1.81 10.86 -36.76
CA LEU A 182 -0.52 10.80 -36.07
C LEU A 182 -0.57 11.48 -34.69
N ARG A 183 -1.25 12.62 -34.59
CA ARG A 183 -1.41 13.34 -33.32
C ARG A 183 -2.32 12.57 -32.36
N GLU A 184 -3.42 12.02 -32.83
CA GLU A 184 -4.30 11.15 -32.05
C GLU A 184 -3.54 9.93 -31.53
N GLN A 185 -2.71 9.29 -32.37
CA GLN A 185 -1.89 8.16 -31.94
C GLN A 185 -0.82 8.56 -30.90
N GLN A 186 -0.22 9.75 -31.01
CA GLN A 186 0.67 10.30 -29.99
C GLN A 186 -0.06 10.58 -28.67
N GLU A 187 -1.29 11.12 -28.72
CA GLU A 187 -2.11 11.37 -27.54
C GLU A 187 -2.51 10.06 -26.85
N VAL A 188 -2.89 9.02 -27.61
CA VAL A 188 -3.15 7.67 -27.06
C VAL A 188 -1.87 7.08 -26.44
N ALA A 189 -0.73 7.13 -27.14
CA ALA A 189 0.54 6.63 -26.63
C ALA A 189 0.96 7.36 -25.34
N ALA A 190 0.85 8.69 -25.31
CA ALA A 190 1.11 9.50 -24.13
C ALA A 190 0.18 9.14 -22.97
N ALA A 191 -1.12 8.94 -23.24
CA ALA A 191 -2.09 8.52 -22.22
C ALA A 191 -1.73 7.16 -21.60
N VAL A 192 -1.28 6.20 -22.42
CA VAL A 192 -0.82 4.88 -21.94
C VAL A 192 0.41 5.03 -21.06
N ILE A 193 1.44 5.78 -21.50
CA ILE A 193 2.67 6.01 -20.72
C ILE A 193 2.33 6.67 -19.38
N GLN A 194 1.53 7.73 -19.40
CA GLN A 194 1.11 8.44 -18.19
C GLN A 194 0.32 7.53 -17.24
N ARG A 195 -0.60 6.71 -17.77
CA ARG A 195 -1.37 5.74 -16.98
C ARG A 195 -0.46 4.71 -16.31
N CYS A 196 0.47 4.15 -17.06
CA CYS A 196 1.46 3.20 -16.54
C CYS A 196 2.31 3.83 -15.43
N TYR A 197 2.79 5.06 -15.63
CA TYR A 197 3.58 5.77 -14.63
C TYR A 197 2.79 6.09 -13.35
N ARG A 198 1.56 6.58 -13.48
CA ARG A 198 0.68 6.84 -12.33
C ARG A 198 0.43 5.57 -11.52
N LYS A 199 0.17 4.43 -12.20
CA LYS A 199 0.00 3.11 -11.57
C LYS A 199 1.28 2.66 -10.84
N TYR A 200 2.44 2.78 -11.48
CA TYR A 200 3.73 2.48 -10.86
C TYR A 200 3.96 3.30 -9.59
N LYS A 201 3.80 4.63 -9.67
CA LYS A 201 3.97 5.52 -8.51
C LYS A 201 3.03 5.15 -7.36
N GLN A 202 1.77 4.82 -7.67
CA GLN A 202 0.78 4.41 -6.66
C GLN A 202 1.19 3.10 -5.97
N LEU A 203 1.58 2.07 -6.74
CA LEU A 203 1.99 0.78 -6.18
C LEU A 203 3.25 0.91 -5.32
N THR A 204 4.26 1.63 -5.81
CA THR A 204 5.50 1.88 -5.06
C THR A 204 5.22 2.64 -3.76
N TRP A 205 4.33 3.63 -3.80
CA TRP A 205 3.95 4.37 -2.60
C TRP A 205 3.20 3.51 -1.57
N ILE A 206 2.26 2.67 -2.03
CA ILE A 206 1.56 1.71 -1.17
C ILE A 206 2.56 0.75 -0.53
N ALA A 207 3.50 0.21 -1.30
CA ALA A 207 4.52 -0.72 -0.80
C ALA A 207 5.42 -0.05 0.25
N LEU A 208 5.90 1.17 -0.01
CA LEU A 208 6.72 1.93 0.94
C LEU A 208 5.97 2.22 2.24
N LYS A 209 4.71 2.65 2.15
CA LYS A 209 3.86 2.88 3.33
C LYS A 209 3.63 1.62 4.14
N TYR A 210 3.37 0.51 3.46
CA TYR A 210 3.16 -0.77 4.13
C TYR A 210 4.44 -1.25 4.84
N ALA A 211 5.61 -1.11 4.21
CA ALA A 211 6.89 -1.43 4.83
C ALA A 211 7.14 -0.61 6.09
N LEU A 212 6.90 0.70 6.05
CA LEU A 212 7.03 1.57 7.21
C LEU A 212 6.04 1.20 8.32
N TYR A 213 4.77 0.96 7.98
CA TYR A 213 3.75 0.52 8.93
C TYR A 213 4.13 -0.80 9.61
N LYS A 214 4.66 -1.77 8.86
CA LYS A 214 5.14 -3.04 9.44
C LYS A 214 6.30 -2.84 10.40
N LYS A 215 7.27 -1.98 10.08
CA LYS A 215 8.39 -1.67 10.98
C LYS A 215 7.90 -0.99 12.26
N MET A 216 6.94 -0.06 12.15
CA MET A 216 6.31 0.55 13.32
C MET A 216 5.60 -0.47 14.22
N ILE A 217 4.81 -1.39 13.64
CA ILE A 217 4.16 -2.45 14.41
C ILE A 217 5.20 -3.33 15.11
N GLN A 218 6.25 -3.76 14.40
CA GLN A 218 7.29 -4.59 14.98
C GLN A 218 7.98 -3.90 16.16
N ALA A 219 8.31 -2.60 16.01
CA ALA A 219 8.88 -1.81 17.09
C ALA A 219 7.91 -1.70 18.29
N ALA A 220 6.63 -1.42 18.04
CA ALA A 220 5.62 -1.33 19.08
C ALA A 220 5.46 -2.65 19.85
N ILE A 221 5.37 -3.79 19.14
CA ILE A 221 5.29 -5.13 19.75
C ILE A 221 6.54 -5.41 20.60
N LEU A 222 7.73 -5.07 20.10
CA LEU A 222 8.98 -5.29 20.82
C LEU A 222 9.01 -4.46 22.11
N ILE A 223 8.66 -3.18 22.04
CA ILE A 223 8.60 -2.29 23.21
C ILE A 223 7.60 -2.83 24.24
N GLN A 224 6.38 -3.17 23.81
CA GLN A 224 5.34 -3.71 24.68
C GLN A 224 5.77 -5.02 25.33
N SER A 225 6.34 -5.94 24.56
CA SER A 225 6.82 -7.23 25.05
C SER A 225 7.94 -7.06 26.08
N LYS A 226 8.95 -6.22 25.76
CA LYS A 226 10.04 -5.91 26.69
C LYS A 226 9.54 -5.25 27.97
N PHE A 227 8.57 -4.34 27.87
CA PHE A 227 7.98 -3.70 29.04
C PHE A 227 7.23 -4.70 29.94
N ARG A 228 6.37 -5.55 29.36
CA ARG A 228 5.66 -6.61 30.10
C ARG A 228 6.63 -7.53 30.83
N SER A 229 7.70 -7.97 30.15
CA SER A 229 8.73 -8.82 30.76
C SER A 229 9.51 -8.11 31.87
N TYR A 230 9.90 -6.85 31.65
CA TYR A 230 10.62 -6.05 32.64
C TYR A 230 9.79 -5.86 33.93
N TYR A 231 8.50 -5.60 33.79
CA TYR A 231 7.60 -5.40 34.92
C TYR A 231 7.51 -6.66 35.79
N GLU A 232 7.27 -7.82 35.18
CA GLU A 232 7.23 -9.10 35.90
C GLU A 232 8.59 -9.45 36.51
N GLN A 233 9.69 -9.18 35.80
CA GLN A 233 11.03 -9.40 36.34
C GLN A 233 11.29 -8.51 37.57
N LYS A 234 10.88 -7.24 37.55
CA LYS A 234 11.01 -6.32 38.69
C LYS A 234 10.21 -6.82 39.89
N LYS A 235 8.97 -7.26 39.68
CA LYS A 235 8.11 -7.85 40.72
C LYS A 235 8.72 -9.13 41.30
N PHE A 236 9.21 -10.02 40.45
CA PHE A 236 9.90 -11.25 40.87
C PHE A 236 11.17 -10.93 41.67
N GLN A 237 11.97 -9.96 41.24
CA GLN A 237 13.18 -9.53 41.95
C GLN A 237 12.86 -8.98 43.34
N GLN A 238 11.79 -8.20 43.48
CA GLN A 238 11.34 -7.71 44.78
C GLN A 238 10.94 -8.87 45.70
N SER A 239 10.12 -9.80 45.20
CA SER A 239 9.73 -11.01 45.93
C SER A 239 10.94 -11.85 46.34
N ARG A 240 11.90 -12.06 45.43
CA ARG A 240 13.14 -12.79 45.68
C ARG A 240 14.01 -12.12 46.76
N ARG A 241 14.17 -10.79 46.71
CA ARG A 241 14.91 -10.04 47.74
C ARG A 241 14.26 -10.19 49.11
N ALA A 242 12.93 -10.07 49.20
CA ALA A 242 12.19 -10.28 50.44
C ALA A 242 12.35 -11.71 50.96
N ALA A 243 12.23 -12.72 50.09
CA ALA A 243 12.42 -14.11 50.46
C ALA A 243 13.82 -14.39 51.02
N VAL A 244 14.87 -13.84 50.40
CA VAL A 244 16.25 -13.97 50.89
C VAL A 244 16.41 -13.35 52.28
N LEU A 245 15.84 -12.16 52.51
CA LEU A 245 15.88 -11.52 53.83
C LEU A 245 15.18 -12.38 54.88
N ILE A 246 13.97 -12.86 54.59
CA ILE A 246 13.21 -13.73 55.51
C ILE A 246 14.02 -14.99 55.83
N GLN A 247 14.60 -15.64 54.82
CA GLN A 247 15.43 -16.83 55.00
C GLN A 247 16.68 -16.52 55.83
N GLN A 248 17.35 -15.37 55.59
CA GLN A 248 18.51 -14.94 56.34
C GLN A 248 18.17 -14.70 57.82
N PHE A 249 17.08 -13.98 58.10
CA PHE A 249 16.58 -13.76 59.46
C PHE A 249 16.26 -15.08 60.16
N TYR A 250 15.57 -16.00 59.48
CA TYR A 250 15.24 -17.31 60.04
C TYR A 250 16.50 -18.14 60.34
N ARG A 251 17.46 -18.21 59.40
CA ARG A 251 18.74 -18.91 59.60
C ARG A 251 19.48 -18.34 60.82
N SER A 252 19.55 -17.01 60.93
CA SER A 252 20.16 -16.34 62.09
C SER A 252 19.44 -16.69 63.39
N TYR A 253 18.11 -16.56 63.43
CA TYR A 253 17.29 -16.87 64.60
C TYR A 253 17.48 -18.32 65.08
N LYS A 254 17.45 -19.28 64.16
CA LYS A 254 17.67 -20.70 64.45
C LYS A 254 19.05 -20.94 65.09
N GLU A 255 20.10 -20.33 64.54
CA GLU A 255 21.46 -20.45 65.09
C GLU A 255 21.61 -19.73 66.45
N PHE A 256 20.94 -18.59 66.66
CA PHE A 256 20.88 -17.95 67.97
C PHE A 256 20.20 -18.83 69.03
N GLY A 257 19.10 -19.51 68.68
CA GLY A 257 18.42 -20.48 69.54
C GLY A 257 19.36 -21.61 69.96
N LYS A 258 20.05 -22.24 68.99
CA LYS A 258 21.02 -23.32 69.24
C LYS A 258 22.20 -22.85 70.11
N ARG A 259 22.78 -21.69 69.80
CA ARG A 259 23.88 -21.10 70.60
C ARG A 259 23.45 -20.78 72.03
N ARG A 260 22.24 -20.23 72.23
CA ARG A 260 21.70 -19.95 73.56
C ARG A 260 21.52 -21.22 74.38
N GLN A 261 20.99 -22.28 73.78
CA GLN A 261 20.85 -23.57 74.44
C GLN A 261 22.21 -24.16 74.83
N ASN A 262 23.18 -24.16 73.91
CA ASN A 262 24.53 -24.65 74.19
C ASN A 262 25.21 -23.87 75.32
N ARG A 263 25.05 -22.54 75.37
CA ARG A 263 25.58 -21.70 76.46
C ARG A 263 24.96 -22.05 77.81
N ARG A 264 23.65 -22.30 77.86
CA ARG A 264 22.96 -22.73 79.09
C ARG A 264 23.48 -24.08 79.57
N THR A 265 23.55 -25.07 78.67
CA THR A 265 24.09 -26.39 78.99
C THR A 265 25.54 -26.30 79.49
N ALA A 266 26.40 -25.52 78.83
CA ALA A 266 27.78 -25.32 79.26
C ALA A 266 27.86 -24.67 80.65
N ALA A 267 27.03 -23.65 80.94
CA ALA A 267 26.99 -23.01 82.24
C ALA A 267 26.59 -24.00 83.36
N LEU A 268 25.59 -24.85 83.11
CA LEU A 268 25.18 -25.90 84.06
C LEU A 268 26.29 -26.91 84.32
N VAL A 269 26.97 -27.38 83.28
CA VAL A 269 28.11 -28.31 83.41
C VAL A 269 29.24 -27.67 84.23
N GLN A 270 29.57 -26.41 83.94
CA GLN A 270 30.59 -25.68 84.70
C GLN A 270 30.19 -25.48 86.17
N GLN A 271 28.93 -25.14 86.46
CA GLN A 271 28.44 -25.00 87.83
C GLN A 271 28.51 -26.33 88.58
N LYS A 272 28.07 -27.43 87.97
CA LYS A 272 28.14 -28.76 88.56
C LYS A 272 29.59 -29.16 88.84
N LEU A 273 30.49 -28.92 87.88
CA LEU A 273 31.92 -29.19 88.07
C LEU A 273 32.51 -28.36 89.21
N ARG A 274 32.22 -27.05 89.27
CA ARG A 274 32.67 -26.17 90.36
C ARG A 274 32.16 -26.64 91.72
N SER A 275 30.88 -26.99 91.83
CA SER A 275 30.30 -27.50 93.08
C SER A 275 30.95 -28.83 93.52
N SER A 276 31.13 -29.78 92.60
CA SER A 276 31.78 -31.06 92.89
C SER A 276 33.23 -30.89 93.33
N LEU A 277 34.00 -30.00 92.68
CA LEU A 277 35.37 -29.69 93.09
C LEU A 277 35.42 -29.07 94.49
N LEU A 278 34.48 -28.18 94.82
CA LEU A 278 34.38 -27.58 96.15
C LEU A 278 34.07 -28.65 97.21
N THR A 279 33.09 -29.52 96.97
CA THR A 279 32.75 -30.63 97.87
C THR A 279 33.95 -31.56 98.07
N LYS A 280 34.68 -31.92 97.01
CA LYS A 280 35.91 -32.75 97.12
C LYS A 280 36.96 -32.11 98.03
N LYS A 281 37.12 -30.78 97.97
CA LYS A 281 38.04 -30.03 98.87
C LYS A 281 37.56 -30.07 100.31
N GLN A 282 36.25 -29.86 100.55
CA GLN A 282 35.66 -29.93 101.89
C GLN A 282 35.79 -31.33 102.48
N ASP A 283 35.50 -32.38 101.72
CA ASP A 283 35.66 -33.76 102.13
C ASP A 283 37.11 -34.09 102.50
N GLN A 284 38.08 -33.58 101.75
CA GLN A 284 39.49 -33.76 102.08
C GLN A 284 39.84 -33.08 103.41
N ALA A 285 39.34 -31.87 103.65
CA ALA A 285 39.52 -31.16 104.92
C ALA A 285 38.83 -31.90 106.08
N ALA A 286 37.57 -32.33 105.90
CA ALA A 286 36.82 -33.11 106.88
C ALA A 286 37.54 -34.41 107.24
N ARG A 287 38.07 -35.15 106.25
CA ARG A 287 38.89 -36.34 106.50
C ARG A 287 40.15 -36.02 107.30
N LYS A 288 40.84 -34.90 107.02
CA LYS A 288 42.01 -34.47 107.82
C LYS A 288 41.62 -34.19 109.27
N ILE A 289 40.51 -33.47 109.49
CA ILE A 289 39.99 -33.16 110.84
C ILE A 289 39.59 -34.46 111.55
N MET A 290 38.84 -35.35 110.91
CA MET A 290 38.43 -36.64 111.47
C MET A 290 39.63 -37.50 111.91
N ARG A 291 40.66 -37.61 111.07
CA ARG A 291 41.90 -38.33 111.43
C ARG A 291 42.60 -37.69 112.62
N PHE A 292 42.60 -36.36 112.71
CA PHE A 292 43.13 -35.65 113.87
C PHE A 292 42.33 -35.95 115.14
N LEU A 293 41.00 -35.83 115.10
CA LEU A 293 40.12 -36.15 116.22
C LEU A 293 40.25 -37.61 116.66
N GLN A 294 40.34 -38.56 115.72
CA GLN A 294 40.60 -39.95 116.04
C GLN A 294 41.94 -40.11 116.77
N ARG A 295 43.02 -39.46 116.32
CA ARG A 295 44.31 -39.50 117.01
C ARG A 295 44.24 -38.89 118.42
N CYS A 296 43.55 -37.77 118.59
CA CYS A 296 43.29 -37.20 119.92
C CYS A 296 42.53 -38.18 120.81
N ARG A 297 41.52 -38.88 120.27
CA ARG A 297 40.74 -39.88 121.01
C ARG A 297 41.58 -41.10 121.40
N HIS A 298 42.45 -41.59 120.54
CA HIS A 298 43.37 -42.69 120.87
C HIS A 298 44.32 -42.25 121.98
N ARG A 299 45.00 -41.10 121.82
CA ARG A 299 45.89 -40.55 122.85
C ARG A 299 45.18 -40.38 124.20
N ALA A 300 43.94 -39.90 124.23
CA ALA A 300 43.17 -39.78 125.47
C ALA A 300 42.80 -41.14 126.10
N LYS A 301 42.58 -42.18 125.29
CA LYS A 301 42.37 -43.54 125.79
C LYS A 301 43.66 -44.17 126.30
N ASP A 302 44.78 -43.93 125.61
CA ASP A 302 46.10 -44.41 126.02
C ASP A 302 46.49 -43.75 127.35
N SER A 303 46.32 -42.42 127.49
CA SER A 303 46.53 -41.72 128.76
C SER A 303 45.61 -42.21 129.89
N LYS A 304 44.37 -42.63 129.58
CA LYS A 304 43.47 -43.25 130.57
C LYS A 304 43.92 -44.64 130.98
N LYS A 305 44.39 -45.47 130.05
CA LYS A 305 44.96 -46.79 130.35
C LYS A 305 46.26 -46.68 131.15
N GLU A 306 47.13 -45.73 130.82
CA GLU A 306 48.34 -45.44 131.60
C GLU A 306 48.01 -44.96 133.03
N LEU A 307 46.86 -44.30 133.24
CA LEU A 307 46.37 -43.95 134.58
C LEU A 307 45.78 -45.17 135.31
N GLU A 308 44.99 -46.02 134.62
CA GLU A 308 44.43 -47.25 135.19
C GLU A 308 45.50 -48.31 135.51
N GLU A 309 46.57 -48.43 134.71
CA GLU A 309 47.73 -49.29 134.98
C GLU A 309 48.59 -48.78 136.14
N ARG A 310 48.63 -47.45 136.38
CA ARG A 310 49.23 -46.89 137.60
C ARG A 310 48.39 -47.17 138.85
N ASP A 311 47.06 -47.18 138.74
CA ASP A 311 46.16 -47.48 139.86
C ASP A 311 46.07 -49.00 140.17
N CYS A 312 46.32 -49.89 139.20
CA CYS A 312 46.32 -51.35 139.42
C CYS A 312 47.70 -51.94 139.75
N GLY A 313 48.79 -51.16 139.64
CA GLY A 313 50.16 -51.58 139.98
C GLY A 313 50.59 -51.32 141.43
N GLY A 314 49.68 -50.84 142.30
CA GLY A 314 49.94 -50.61 143.72
C GLY A 314 49.43 -51.75 144.60
N GLY A 315 50.10 -52.91 144.61
CA GLY A 315 49.74 -54.00 145.52
C GLY A 315 50.67 -55.23 145.46
N GLY A 316 51.68 -55.24 146.33
CA GLY A 316 52.59 -56.36 146.62
C GLY A 316 54.00 -56.12 146.05
N GLY A 317 55.07 -55.98 146.82
CA GLY A 317 55.34 -56.46 148.17
C GLY A 317 56.70 -57.17 148.14
N ASP A 318 57.70 -56.49 148.70
CA ASP A 318 58.85 -56.99 149.44
C ASP A 318 59.94 -57.93 148.82
N ASP A 319 61.17 -57.48 149.08
CA ASP A 319 62.37 -58.21 149.49
C ASP A 319 63.08 -59.21 148.54
N ASN A 320 64.31 -58.86 148.14
CA ASN A 320 65.51 -59.49 148.73
C ASN A 320 66.83 -58.77 148.38
N ILE A 321 67.66 -58.56 149.40
CA ILE A 321 69.05 -58.07 149.38
C ILE A 321 69.98 -59.32 149.36
N PRO A 322 71.27 -59.22 148.97
CA PRO A 322 72.33 -58.95 149.95
C PRO A 322 73.27 -57.78 149.59
#